data_AF-A0A7W2UNY1-F1
#
_entry.id   AF-A0A7W2UNY1-F1
#
_cell.length_a   1.000
_cell.length_b   1.000
_cell.length_c   1.000
_cell.angle_alpha   90.00
_cell.angle_beta   90.00
_cell.angle_gamma   90.00
#
_symmetry.space_group_name_H-M   'P 1'
#
loop_
_entity.id
_entity.type
_entity.pdbx_description
1 polymer ?
#
loop_
_entity_poly.entity_id
_entity_poly.type
_entity_poly.pdbx_seq_one_letter_code
_entity_poly.pdbx_strand_id
1 'polypeptide(L)'
;MLEIVTDPAHGGRWTSLRADGHEWLWHRPDPERERVSPGDAFVDAGGLEECVPTVRGAPDHGDAWARPWRREGDADTVRCDRFALTRTIRGTAEGAEADYVLRADPGFRFIWAAHALLGLTPRAALRLREGARTRVFPEAAPLLDRAWPAGAPWVEGGWPAPLGLALDRFGPDDGTAVGAVVDTPRACVHDGARCLALALEADGQPLSVAVWRNLGGFPAVNPYRSTGVEPMLGRAFDLADAGPADAARVPASGEVHWRLTLTATCRCP
;
A
#
# COMPACT_ATOMS: atom_id res chain seq x y z
N MET A 1 -10.22 4.72 19.96
CA MET A 1 -8.77 5.04 19.80
C MET A 1 -8.18 4.02 18.84
N LEU A 2 -7.24 4.41 17.97
CA LEU A 2 -6.54 3.47 17.12
C LEU A 2 -5.35 2.87 17.87
N GLU A 3 -5.21 1.55 17.82
CA GLU A 3 -4.09 0.81 18.40
C GLU A 3 -3.29 0.15 17.26
N ILE A 4 -1.98 0.35 17.26
CA ILE A 4 -1.07 -0.20 16.25
C ILE A 4 0.00 -1.03 16.96
N VAL A 5 0.24 -2.24 16.46
CA VAL A 5 1.35 -3.09 16.91
C VAL A 5 2.27 -3.34 15.73
N THR A 6 3.59 -3.19 15.95
CA THR A 6 4.61 -3.43 14.94
C THR A 6 5.54 -4.58 15.33
N ASP A 7 6.14 -5.20 14.33
CA ASP A 7 7.19 -6.20 14.47
C ASP A 7 8.49 -5.68 13.83
N PRO A 8 9.35 -4.98 14.61
CA PRO A 8 10.64 -4.52 14.13
C PRO A 8 11.57 -5.66 13.70
N ALA A 9 11.45 -6.87 14.24
CA ALA A 9 12.36 -7.95 13.90
C ALA A 9 12.14 -8.47 12.47
N HIS A 10 10.91 -8.38 11.97
CA HIS A 10 10.51 -8.95 10.68
C HIS A 10 9.93 -7.88 9.74
N GLY A 11 10.75 -6.89 9.35
CA GLY A 11 10.34 -5.90 8.34
C GLY A 11 9.76 -4.61 8.87
N GLY A 12 9.65 -4.44 10.19
CA GLY A 12 8.96 -3.28 10.77
C GLY A 12 7.44 -3.32 10.56
N ARG A 13 6.92 -4.42 10.03
CA ARG A 13 5.52 -4.67 9.67
C ARG A 13 4.55 -4.27 10.77
N TRP A 14 3.38 -3.78 10.39
CA TRP A 14 2.27 -3.62 11.34
C TRP A 14 1.50 -4.93 11.40
N THR A 15 1.52 -5.56 12.57
CA THR A 15 0.88 -6.84 12.84
C THR A 15 -0.52 -6.68 13.43
N SER A 16 -0.93 -5.46 13.76
CA SER A 16 -2.30 -5.14 14.18
C SER A 16 -2.61 -3.66 13.93
N LEU A 17 -3.83 -3.38 13.49
CA LEU A 17 -4.45 -2.05 13.47
C LEU A 17 -5.88 -2.20 13.98
N ARG A 18 -6.11 -1.80 15.23
CA ARG A 18 -7.43 -1.94 15.87
C ARG A 18 -8.13 -0.61 16.06
N ALA A 19 -9.44 -0.61 15.78
CA ALA A 19 -10.34 0.48 16.10
C ALA A 19 -11.59 -0.08 16.77
N ASP A 20 -11.96 0.43 17.95
CA ASP A 20 -13.20 0.06 18.66
C ASP A 20 -13.38 -1.46 18.81
N GLY A 21 -12.29 -2.15 19.13
CA GLY A 21 -12.25 -3.62 19.32
C GLY A 21 -12.25 -4.44 18.03
N HIS A 22 -12.24 -3.81 16.86
CA HIS A 22 -12.16 -4.48 15.57
C HIS A 22 -10.73 -4.43 15.00
N GLU A 23 -10.20 -5.59 14.61
CA GLU A 23 -8.98 -5.71 13.82
C GLU A 23 -9.25 -5.40 12.36
N TRP A 24 -8.51 -4.45 11.80
CA TRP A 24 -8.62 -4.06 10.40
C TRP A 24 -7.68 -4.84 9.49
N LEU A 25 -6.54 -5.31 10.00
CA LEU A 25 -5.54 -5.98 9.17
C LEU A 25 -5.93 -7.44 8.92
N TRP A 26 -5.79 -7.86 7.67
CA TRP A 26 -5.88 -9.27 7.30
C TRP A 26 -4.55 -9.95 7.65
N HIS A 27 -4.61 -11.19 8.12
CA HIS A 27 -3.44 -11.99 8.42
C HIS A 27 -3.64 -13.43 7.97
N ARG A 28 -2.53 -14.06 7.58
CA ARG A 28 -2.42 -15.48 7.30
C ARG A 28 -1.15 -16.01 7.96
N PRO A 29 -1.19 -17.20 8.58
CA PRO A 29 0.04 -17.86 9.00
C PRO A 29 0.89 -18.21 7.78
N ASP A 30 2.11 -17.71 7.75
CA ASP A 30 3.13 -18.11 6.78
C ASP A 30 4.49 -18.18 7.49
N PRO A 31 4.94 -19.38 7.91
CA PRO A 31 6.13 -19.53 8.75
C PRO A 31 7.42 -19.14 8.03
N GLU A 32 7.43 -19.10 6.70
CA GLU A 32 8.58 -18.62 5.93
C GLU A 32 8.87 -17.15 6.23
N ARG A 33 7.88 -16.40 6.73
CA ARG A 33 8.05 -15.00 7.16
C ARG A 33 9.14 -14.82 8.21
N GLU A 34 9.36 -15.80 9.10
CA GLU A 34 10.39 -15.71 10.14
C GLU A 34 11.82 -15.90 9.59
N ARG A 35 11.95 -16.28 8.32
CA ARG A 35 13.23 -16.69 7.70
C ARG A 35 13.63 -15.84 6.50
N VAL A 36 12.79 -14.91 6.07
CA VAL A 36 13.04 -14.07 4.89
C VAL A 36 14.30 -13.23 5.07
N SER A 37 15.03 -13.07 3.98
CA SER A 37 16.17 -12.20 3.83
C SER A 37 15.96 -11.22 2.67
N PRO A 38 16.67 -10.08 2.66
CA PRO A 38 16.62 -9.16 1.54
C PRO A 38 16.92 -9.84 0.20
N GLY A 39 16.03 -9.66 -0.78
CA GLY A 39 16.14 -10.28 -2.10
C GLY A 39 15.31 -11.55 -2.27
N ASP A 40 14.80 -12.14 -1.19
CA ASP A 40 13.89 -13.28 -1.27
C ASP A 40 12.54 -12.89 -1.90
N ALA A 41 11.81 -13.90 -2.38
CA ALA A 41 10.44 -13.71 -2.85
C ALA A 41 9.54 -13.19 -1.71
N PHE A 42 8.62 -12.31 -2.05
CA PHE A 42 7.70 -11.73 -1.08
C PHE A 42 6.85 -12.80 -0.39
N VAL A 43 6.83 -12.79 0.95
CA VAL A 43 6.01 -13.68 1.77
C VAL A 43 4.81 -12.90 2.29
N ASP A 44 3.66 -13.10 1.65
CA ASP A 44 2.41 -12.45 2.04
C ASP A 44 1.80 -13.11 3.29
N ALA A 45 2.20 -12.58 4.45
CA ALA A 45 1.63 -12.91 5.76
C ALA A 45 0.47 -11.98 6.15
N GLY A 46 0.08 -11.01 5.31
CA GLY A 46 -0.89 -9.95 5.61
C GLY A 46 -0.30 -8.74 6.33
N GLY A 47 -1.12 -7.95 7.02
CA GLY A 47 -0.68 -6.77 7.80
C GLY A 47 -0.42 -5.54 6.93
N LEU A 48 0.41 -4.63 7.41
CA LEU A 48 0.93 -3.49 6.63
C LEU A 48 2.46 -3.61 6.52
N GLU A 49 2.94 -3.66 5.29
CA GLU A 49 4.37 -3.64 4.95
C GLU A 49 4.78 -2.30 4.35
N GLU A 50 5.99 -1.84 4.64
CA GLU A 50 6.60 -0.73 3.90
C GLU A 50 7.34 -1.25 2.66
N CYS A 51 6.71 -1.14 1.48
CA CYS A 51 7.35 -1.45 0.21
C CYS A 51 8.17 -0.26 -0.29
N VAL A 52 9.50 -0.41 -0.36
CA VAL A 52 10.44 0.64 -0.80
C VAL A 52 11.76 -0.01 -1.24
N PRO A 53 12.35 0.36 -2.39
CA PRO A 53 12.04 1.52 -3.23
C PRO A 53 11.02 1.25 -4.35
N THR A 54 10.33 0.11 -4.32
CA THR A 54 9.34 -0.29 -5.33
C THR A 54 8.31 -1.22 -4.71
N VAL A 55 7.12 -1.35 -5.32
CA VAL A 55 6.11 -2.35 -4.92
C VAL A 55 6.29 -3.63 -5.73
N ARG A 56 6.49 -3.50 -7.04
CA ARG A 56 6.81 -4.61 -7.95
C ARG A 56 8.22 -4.44 -8.50
N GLY A 57 8.82 -5.55 -8.94
CA GLY A 57 10.12 -5.56 -9.59
C GLY A 57 11.09 -6.52 -8.91
N ALA A 58 12.38 -6.26 -9.04
CA ALA A 58 13.44 -7.04 -8.41
C ALA A 58 14.27 -6.16 -7.46
N PRO A 59 14.22 -6.36 -6.13
CA PRO A 59 13.38 -7.35 -5.43
C PRO A 59 11.90 -6.96 -5.36
N ASP A 60 11.04 -7.97 -5.30
CA ASP A 60 9.60 -7.80 -5.13
C ASP A 60 9.30 -7.16 -3.77
N HIS A 61 8.43 -6.15 -3.75
CA HIS A 61 8.11 -5.32 -2.57
C HIS A 61 9.31 -4.54 -2.00
N GLY A 62 10.42 -4.46 -2.73
CA GLY A 62 11.58 -3.69 -2.34
C GLY A 62 12.43 -4.35 -1.24
N ASP A 63 13.19 -3.53 -0.52
CA ASP A 63 14.29 -3.98 0.34
C ASP A 63 13.96 -3.91 1.84
N ALA A 64 13.03 -3.03 2.25
CA ALA A 64 12.74 -2.79 3.66
C ALA A 64 11.93 -3.89 4.35
N TRP A 65 11.00 -4.55 3.63
CA TRP A 65 10.03 -5.49 4.21
C TRP A 65 10.66 -6.76 4.81
N ALA A 66 11.82 -7.17 4.30
CA ALA A 66 12.53 -8.36 4.77
C ALA A 66 13.61 -8.05 5.81
N ARG A 67 13.84 -6.77 6.14
CA ARG A 67 14.93 -6.35 7.03
C ARG A 67 14.44 -6.12 8.46
N PRO A 68 15.25 -6.43 9.48
CA PRO A 68 14.97 -5.98 10.83
C PRO A 68 15.16 -4.46 10.93
N TRP A 69 14.20 -3.80 11.57
CA TRP A 69 14.23 -2.39 11.94
C TRP A 69 14.80 -2.25 13.35
N ARG A 70 15.59 -1.20 13.57
CA ARG A 70 16.14 -0.85 14.88
C ARG A 70 15.25 0.20 15.54
N ARG A 71 14.81 -0.09 16.77
CA ARG A 71 14.10 0.87 17.63
C ARG A 71 15.10 1.76 18.33
N GLU A 72 14.99 3.07 18.15
CA GLU A 72 15.75 4.11 18.84
C GLU A 72 14.77 5.14 19.40
N GLY A 73 14.50 5.10 20.71
CA GLY A 73 13.45 5.93 21.32
C GLY A 73 12.06 5.54 20.82
N ASP A 74 11.34 6.50 20.25
CA ASP A 74 10.01 6.34 19.65
C ASP A 74 10.06 6.05 18.13
N ALA A 75 11.25 5.97 17.55
CA ALA A 75 11.44 5.74 16.12
C ALA A 75 11.91 4.31 15.81
N ASP A 76 11.36 3.72 14.74
CA ASP A 76 11.88 2.53 14.08
C ASP A 76 12.67 2.95 12.83
N THR A 77 13.88 2.42 12.63
CA THR A 77 14.71 2.73 11.45
C THR A 77 15.23 1.47 10.78
N VAL A 78 15.12 1.42 9.45
CA VAL A 78 15.78 0.44 8.60
C VAL A 78 16.85 1.14 7.73
N ARG A 79 18.01 0.50 7.61
CA ARG A 79 19.09 0.95 6.72
C ARG A 79 19.23 -0.06 5.58
N CYS A 80 19.08 0.44 4.36
CA CYS A 80 19.26 -0.26 3.11
C CYS A 80 20.53 0.28 2.42
N ASP A 81 20.96 -0.37 1.35
CA ASP A 81 22.23 0.00 0.69
C ASP A 81 22.19 1.41 0.08
N ARG A 82 21.00 1.86 -0.34
CA ARG A 82 20.81 3.14 -1.06
C ARG A 82 20.05 4.20 -0.28
N PHE A 83 19.42 3.83 0.83
CA PHE A 83 18.59 4.74 1.63
C PHE A 83 18.46 4.26 3.07
N ALA A 84 18.05 5.15 3.97
CA ALA A 84 17.52 4.81 5.28
C ALA A 84 16.09 5.31 5.38
N LEU A 85 15.20 4.50 5.96
CA LEU A 85 13.82 4.87 6.25
C LEU A 85 13.63 4.84 7.76
N THR A 86 13.13 5.95 8.29
CA THR A 86 12.75 6.10 9.70
C THR A 86 11.25 6.33 9.79
N ARG A 87 10.59 5.70 10.76
CA ARG A 87 9.17 5.83 11.05
C ARG A 87 8.95 6.10 12.54
N THR A 88 8.09 7.06 12.85
CA THR A 88 7.56 7.27 14.21
C THR A 88 6.04 7.14 14.16
N ILE A 89 5.47 6.33 15.05
CA ILE A 89 4.02 6.13 15.14
C ILE A 89 3.52 6.71 16.46
N ARG A 90 2.46 7.53 16.39
CA ARG A 90 1.84 8.15 17.56
C ARG A 90 0.32 8.07 17.50
N GLY A 91 -0.30 7.84 18.66
CA GLY A 91 -1.73 8.02 18.83
C GLY A 91 -2.10 9.51 18.89
N THR A 92 -3.25 9.86 18.34
CA THR A 92 -3.82 11.22 18.41
C THR A 92 -5.24 11.15 18.97
N ALA A 93 -5.83 12.30 19.29
CA ALA A 93 -7.22 12.35 19.75
C ALA A 93 -8.22 11.82 18.69
N GLU A 94 -7.87 11.95 17.40
CA GLU A 94 -8.74 11.58 16.29
C GLU A 94 -8.39 10.22 15.65
N GLY A 95 -7.26 9.62 16.02
CA GLY A 95 -6.78 8.37 15.44
C GLY A 95 -5.30 8.12 15.72
N ALA A 96 -4.51 7.93 14.66
CA ALA A 96 -3.08 7.71 14.73
C ALA A 96 -2.36 8.37 13.54
N GLU A 97 -1.09 8.67 13.73
CA GLU A 97 -0.21 9.22 12.70
C GLU A 97 1.09 8.41 12.66
N ALA A 98 1.54 8.12 11.45
CA ALA A 98 2.86 7.58 11.17
C ALA A 98 3.64 8.60 10.34
N ASP A 99 4.64 9.21 10.97
CA ASP A 99 5.56 10.14 10.33
C ASP A 99 6.76 9.37 9.78
N TYR A 100 7.17 9.68 8.56
CA TYR A 100 8.25 8.98 7.87
C TYR A 100 9.29 9.96 7.33
N VAL A 101 10.55 9.54 7.38
CA VAL A 101 11.68 10.23 6.75
C VAL A 101 12.51 9.22 5.96
N LEU A 102 12.67 9.47 4.66
CA LEU A 102 13.63 8.75 3.82
C LEU A 102 14.85 9.62 3.56
N ARG A 103 16.03 9.08 3.85
CA ARG A 103 17.34 9.70 3.59
C ARG A 103 18.08 8.94 2.50
N ALA A 104 18.50 9.62 1.45
CA ALA A 104 19.32 9.04 0.38
C ALA A 104 20.06 10.15 -0.41
N ASP A 105 20.87 9.75 -1.39
CA ASP A 105 21.52 10.71 -2.29
C ASP A 105 20.49 11.55 -3.06
N PRO A 106 20.73 12.86 -3.25
CA PRO A 106 19.88 13.70 -4.08
C PRO A 106 19.64 13.11 -5.47
N GLY A 107 18.39 13.11 -5.89
CA GLY A 107 17.96 12.53 -7.15
C GLY A 107 17.65 11.04 -7.10
N PHE A 108 17.87 10.35 -5.97
CA PHE A 108 17.38 8.99 -5.76
C PHE A 108 15.86 8.95 -6.00
N ARG A 109 15.42 8.00 -6.84
CA ARG A 109 14.02 7.79 -7.17
C ARG A 109 13.52 6.57 -6.41
N PHE A 110 12.29 6.64 -5.92
CA PHE A 110 11.64 5.53 -5.24
C PHE A 110 10.13 5.61 -5.37
N ILE A 111 9.49 4.45 -5.20
CA ILE A 111 8.10 4.33 -4.80
C ILE A 111 8.10 3.85 -3.36
N TRP A 112 7.22 4.43 -2.55
CA TRP A 112 6.90 3.91 -1.23
C TRP A 112 5.42 3.56 -1.21
N ALA A 113 5.06 2.42 -0.64
CA ALA A 113 3.69 2.06 -0.35
C ALA A 113 3.58 1.54 1.08
N ALA A 114 2.56 1.99 1.80
CA ALA A 114 2.04 1.29 2.97
C ALA A 114 1.13 0.17 2.48
N HIS A 115 1.70 -1.00 2.18
CA HIS A 115 1.02 -2.16 1.61
C HIS A 115 0.14 -2.84 2.66
N ALA A 116 -1.00 -2.21 2.96
CA ALA A 116 -1.94 -2.60 4.01
C ALA A 116 -3.01 -3.56 3.46
N LEU A 117 -2.91 -4.83 3.85
CA LEU A 117 -3.92 -5.83 3.57
C LEU A 117 -4.99 -5.84 4.68
N LEU A 118 -6.24 -5.65 4.28
CA LEU A 118 -7.37 -5.41 5.16
C LEU A 118 -8.30 -6.63 5.25
N GLY A 119 -8.72 -6.95 6.47
CA GLY A 119 -9.65 -8.04 6.81
C GLY A 119 -11.10 -7.63 6.58
N LEU A 120 -11.49 -7.44 5.33
CA LEU A 120 -12.79 -6.87 4.97
C LEU A 120 -13.86 -7.93 4.68
N THR A 121 -15.11 -7.65 5.01
CA THR A 121 -16.25 -8.47 4.57
C THR A 121 -16.53 -8.29 3.07
N PRO A 122 -17.29 -9.21 2.44
CA PRO A 122 -17.77 -9.04 1.07
C PRO A 122 -18.60 -7.78 0.81
N ARG A 123 -19.18 -7.17 1.86
CA ARG A 123 -20.03 -5.97 1.75
C ARG A 123 -19.23 -4.67 1.87
N ALA A 124 -17.93 -4.77 2.16
CA ALA A 124 -17.09 -3.62 2.32
C ALA A 124 -16.98 -2.81 1.02
N ALA A 125 -16.72 -1.52 1.18
CA ALA A 125 -16.68 -0.55 0.10
C ALA A 125 -15.51 0.40 0.29
N LEU A 126 -14.82 0.72 -0.80
CA LEU A 126 -13.76 1.72 -0.82
C LEU A 126 -14.28 3.02 -1.44
N ARG A 127 -14.15 4.13 -0.71
CA ARG A 127 -14.50 5.46 -1.20
C ARG A 127 -13.22 6.27 -1.42
N LEU A 128 -12.98 6.59 -2.68
CA LEU A 128 -11.97 7.53 -3.14
C LEU A 128 -12.66 8.69 -3.87
N ARG A 129 -11.91 9.70 -4.31
CA ARG A 129 -12.45 10.80 -5.11
C ARG A 129 -13.04 10.28 -6.42
N GLU A 130 -14.33 10.55 -6.65
CA GLU A 130 -15.02 10.21 -7.90
C GLU A 130 -14.31 10.81 -9.12
N GLY A 131 -14.18 10.03 -10.20
CA GLY A 131 -13.51 10.46 -11.42
C GLY A 131 -11.99 10.69 -11.28
N ALA A 132 -11.38 10.37 -10.14
CA ALA A 132 -9.94 10.38 -10.01
C ALA A 132 -9.31 9.47 -11.07
N ARG A 133 -8.19 9.92 -11.63
CA ARG A 133 -7.44 9.15 -12.63
C ARG A 133 -6.97 7.85 -12.00
N THR A 134 -7.30 6.73 -12.63
CA THR A 134 -6.96 5.39 -12.17
C THR A 134 -6.23 4.65 -13.26
N ARG A 135 -5.04 4.14 -12.91
CA ARG A 135 -4.28 3.21 -13.74
C ARG A 135 -4.65 1.78 -13.34
N VAL A 136 -5.04 0.97 -14.32
CA VAL A 136 -5.15 -0.49 -14.17
C VAL A 136 -4.00 -1.14 -14.92
N PHE A 137 -3.58 -2.33 -14.48
CA PHE A 137 -2.38 -3.02 -14.93
C PHE A 137 -2.72 -4.31 -15.71
N PRO A 138 -1.77 -4.93 -16.43
CA PRO A 138 -2.05 -6.01 -17.39
C PRO A 138 -2.80 -7.21 -16.81
N GLU A 139 -2.74 -7.44 -15.49
CA GLU A 139 -3.50 -8.48 -14.82
C GLU A 139 -5.03 -8.28 -14.93
N ALA A 140 -5.47 -7.04 -15.19
CA ALA A 140 -6.86 -6.72 -15.45
C ALA A 140 -7.34 -7.19 -16.84
N ALA A 141 -6.45 -7.49 -17.79
CA ALA A 141 -6.82 -7.77 -19.18
C ALA A 141 -7.91 -8.84 -19.34
N PRO A 142 -7.92 -9.97 -18.59
CA PRO A 142 -8.99 -10.97 -18.68
C PRO A 142 -10.36 -10.48 -18.19
N LEU A 143 -10.41 -9.34 -17.49
CA LEU A 143 -11.61 -8.78 -16.86
C LEU A 143 -12.20 -7.61 -17.66
N LEU A 144 -11.61 -7.26 -18.80
CA LEU A 144 -12.02 -6.12 -19.62
C LEU A 144 -12.70 -6.60 -20.90
N ASP A 145 -13.74 -5.89 -21.34
CA ASP A 145 -14.43 -6.12 -22.62
C ASP A 145 -13.62 -5.61 -23.84
N ARG A 146 -12.30 -5.47 -23.69
CA ARG A 146 -11.39 -4.95 -24.71
C ARG A 146 -10.02 -5.60 -24.60
N ALA A 147 -9.35 -5.72 -25.74
CA ALA A 147 -7.96 -6.16 -25.76
C ALA A 147 -7.05 -5.19 -25.01
N TRP A 148 -6.07 -5.74 -24.30
CA TRP A 148 -4.99 -4.97 -23.71
C TRP A 148 -4.12 -4.34 -24.80
N PRO A 149 -3.83 -3.02 -24.77
CA PRO A 149 -2.95 -2.42 -25.76
C PRO A 149 -1.53 -3.01 -25.68
N ALA A 150 -0.97 -3.38 -26.83
CA ALA A 150 0.34 -4.00 -26.90
C ALA A 150 1.42 -3.10 -26.27
N GLY A 151 2.20 -3.66 -25.34
CA GLY A 151 3.31 -2.96 -24.67
C GLY A 151 2.90 -1.88 -23.67
N ALA A 152 1.59 -1.70 -23.40
CA ALA A 152 1.16 -0.73 -22.40
C ALA A 152 1.40 -1.28 -20.97
N PRO A 153 2.18 -0.57 -20.12
CA PRO A 153 2.41 -0.99 -18.73
C PRO A 153 1.16 -0.77 -17.85
N TRP A 154 0.27 0.12 -18.29
CA TRP A 154 -1.05 0.35 -17.70
C TRP A 154 -1.97 1.00 -18.74
N VAL A 155 -3.25 1.02 -18.42
CA VAL A 155 -4.26 1.83 -19.12
C VAL A 155 -5.03 2.67 -18.10
N GLU A 156 -5.52 3.83 -18.51
CA GLU A 156 -6.18 4.79 -17.62
C GLU A 156 -7.69 4.80 -17.78
N GLY A 157 -8.39 5.01 -16.67
CA GLY A 157 -9.83 5.25 -16.57
C GLY A 157 -10.15 6.14 -15.36
N GLY A 158 -11.44 6.33 -15.08
CA GLY A 158 -11.90 7.06 -13.89
C GLY A 158 -12.36 6.12 -12.77
N TRP A 159 -11.98 6.44 -11.53
CA TRP A 159 -12.57 5.83 -10.33
C TRP A 159 -14.09 6.07 -10.28
N PRO A 160 -14.94 5.11 -9.84
CA PRO A 160 -14.62 3.81 -9.23
C PRO A 160 -14.51 2.63 -10.19
N ALA A 161 -14.92 2.83 -11.45
CA ALA A 161 -15.01 1.76 -12.43
C ALA A 161 -14.14 2.06 -13.66
N PRO A 162 -12.81 2.12 -13.52
CA PRO A 162 -11.93 2.37 -14.66
C PRO A 162 -12.17 1.31 -15.72
N LEU A 163 -12.51 1.77 -16.94
CA LEU A 163 -12.80 0.89 -18.08
C LEU A 163 -13.96 -0.08 -17.83
N GLY A 164 -14.91 0.28 -16.96
CA GLY A 164 -16.06 -0.54 -16.60
C GLY A 164 -15.81 -1.56 -15.49
N LEU A 165 -14.56 -1.71 -15.02
CA LEU A 165 -14.21 -2.64 -13.95
C LEU A 165 -14.43 -1.99 -12.59
N ALA A 166 -15.48 -2.37 -11.87
CA ALA A 166 -15.73 -1.86 -10.52
C ALA A 166 -14.63 -2.31 -9.54
N LEU A 167 -13.93 -1.34 -8.93
CA LEU A 167 -12.85 -1.58 -7.97
C LEU A 167 -13.18 -1.07 -6.56
N ASP A 168 -14.31 -0.38 -6.37
CA ASP A 168 -14.77 0.13 -5.08
C ASP A 168 -15.54 -0.91 -4.25
N ARG A 169 -15.80 -2.09 -4.81
CA ARG A 169 -16.52 -3.19 -4.17
C ARG A 169 -15.69 -4.45 -4.16
N PHE A 170 -15.72 -5.15 -3.03
CA PHE A 170 -14.89 -6.34 -2.85
C PHE A 170 -15.66 -7.64 -3.04
N GLY A 171 -16.96 -7.73 -2.69
CA GLY A 171 -17.75 -8.93 -3.01
C GLY A 171 -17.20 -10.24 -2.39
N PRO A 172 -17.88 -11.38 -2.67
CA PRO A 172 -17.39 -12.71 -2.33
C PRO A 172 -16.23 -13.11 -3.26
N ASP A 173 -15.57 -14.23 -2.93
CA ASP A 173 -14.57 -14.85 -3.79
C ASP A 173 -15.16 -15.15 -5.18
N ASP A 174 -14.53 -14.62 -6.23
CA ASP A 174 -14.92 -14.81 -7.63
C ASP A 174 -13.77 -15.33 -8.51
N GLY A 175 -12.61 -15.62 -7.90
CA GLY A 175 -11.43 -16.12 -8.59
C GLY A 175 -10.62 -15.03 -9.31
N THR A 176 -10.92 -13.74 -9.11
CA THR A 176 -10.21 -12.64 -9.76
C THR A 176 -9.17 -11.99 -8.84
N ALA A 177 -8.11 -11.47 -9.44
CA ALA A 177 -7.12 -10.64 -8.76
C ALA A 177 -6.70 -9.48 -9.66
N VAL A 178 -6.82 -8.25 -9.17
CA VAL A 178 -6.50 -7.04 -9.95
C VAL A 178 -5.93 -5.94 -9.08
N GLY A 179 -4.87 -5.30 -9.58
CA GLY A 179 -4.29 -4.10 -8.99
C GLY A 179 -4.65 -2.83 -9.77
N ALA A 180 -4.78 -1.72 -9.05
CA ALA A 180 -4.92 -0.40 -9.64
C ALA A 180 -4.23 0.67 -8.78
N VAL A 181 -3.86 1.79 -9.40
CA VAL A 181 -3.30 2.96 -8.72
C VAL A 181 -4.16 4.17 -9.01
N VAL A 182 -4.66 4.84 -7.97
CA VAL A 182 -5.61 5.95 -8.06
C VAL A 182 -4.96 7.25 -7.60
N ASP A 183 -5.01 8.29 -8.44
CA ASP A 183 -4.42 9.62 -8.16
C ASP A 183 -5.27 10.40 -7.14
N THR A 184 -5.11 10.00 -5.88
CA THR A 184 -5.75 10.57 -4.69
C THR A 184 -4.84 10.37 -3.47
N PRO A 185 -4.77 11.35 -2.55
CA PRO A 185 -4.03 11.19 -1.29
C PRO A 185 -4.89 10.58 -0.17
N ARG A 186 -6.19 10.35 -0.41
CA ARG A 186 -7.14 9.96 0.63
C ARG A 186 -7.96 8.74 0.21
N ALA A 187 -8.22 7.88 1.18
CA ALA A 187 -9.09 6.72 1.07
C ALA A 187 -9.98 6.58 2.31
N CYS A 188 -11.20 6.07 2.12
CA CYS A 188 -12.07 5.65 3.22
C CYS A 188 -12.62 4.26 2.93
N VAL A 189 -12.32 3.31 3.80
CA VAL A 189 -12.81 1.95 3.75
C VAL A 189 -14.01 1.85 4.69
N HIS A 190 -15.13 1.39 4.18
CA HIS A 190 -16.36 1.17 4.94
C HIS A 190 -16.66 -0.31 5.02
N ASP A 191 -16.84 -0.83 6.23
CA ASP A 191 -17.27 -2.21 6.45
C ASP A 191 -18.39 -2.25 7.50
N GLY A 192 -19.63 -2.35 7.02
CA GLY A 192 -20.81 -2.13 7.85
C GLY A 192 -20.85 -0.70 8.40
N ALA A 193 -20.97 -0.57 9.73
CA ALA A 193 -20.96 0.72 10.42
C ALA A 193 -19.54 1.26 10.68
N ARG A 194 -18.50 0.46 10.41
CA ARG A 194 -17.11 0.81 10.69
C ARG A 194 -16.50 1.56 9.52
N CYS A 195 -15.58 2.46 9.82
CA CYS A 195 -14.83 3.21 8.83
C CYS A 195 -13.34 3.22 9.21
N LEU A 196 -12.47 3.07 8.21
CA LEU A 196 -11.05 3.37 8.31
C LEU A 196 -10.73 4.40 7.23
N ALA A 197 -10.40 5.62 7.62
CA ALA A 197 -9.90 6.63 6.72
C ALA A 197 -8.38 6.67 6.77
N LEU A 198 -7.75 6.77 5.59
CA LEU A 198 -6.32 6.93 5.41
C LEU A 198 -6.07 8.22 4.61
N ALA A 199 -5.12 9.02 5.06
CA ALA A 199 -4.69 10.23 4.37
C ALA A 199 -3.17 10.30 4.34
N LEU A 200 -2.61 10.57 3.16
CA LEU A 200 -1.18 10.72 2.95
C LEU A 200 -0.87 12.17 2.61
N GLU A 201 0.15 12.72 3.27
CA GLU A 201 0.62 14.09 3.08
C GLU A 201 2.13 14.06 2.84
N ALA A 202 2.57 14.70 1.75
CA ALA A 202 3.99 14.92 1.47
C ALA A 202 4.15 16.15 0.56
N ASP A 203 5.20 16.92 0.78
CA ASP A 203 5.48 18.12 -0.01
C ASP A 203 6.17 17.77 -1.33
N GLY A 204 5.54 18.16 -2.45
CA GLY A 204 6.16 18.07 -3.78
C GLY A 204 6.38 16.65 -4.32
N GLN A 205 5.78 15.63 -3.69
CA GLN A 205 5.88 14.23 -4.12
C GLN A 205 4.58 13.75 -4.81
N PRO A 206 4.65 12.76 -5.72
CA PRO A 206 3.45 12.13 -6.27
C PRO A 206 2.73 11.33 -5.18
N LEU A 207 1.44 11.57 -5.00
CA LEU A 207 0.60 10.86 -4.02
C LEU A 207 -0.46 10.03 -4.73
N SER A 208 -0.61 8.78 -4.32
CA SER A 208 -1.69 7.91 -4.80
C SER A 208 -2.16 6.94 -3.74
N VAL A 209 -3.21 6.19 -4.08
CA VAL A 209 -3.63 5.00 -3.34
C VAL A 209 -3.59 3.82 -4.30
N ALA A 210 -2.79 2.79 -3.99
CA ALA A 210 -2.91 1.49 -4.62
C ALA A 210 -4.11 0.73 -4.05
N VAL A 211 -4.77 -0.01 -4.93
CA VAL A 211 -5.88 -0.89 -4.61
C VAL A 211 -5.53 -2.27 -5.14
N TRP A 212 -5.52 -3.25 -4.24
CA TRP A 212 -5.38 -4.65 -4.58
C TRP A 212 -6.69 -5.38 -4.27
N ARG A 213 -7.38 -5.85 -5.31
CA ARG A 213 -8.61 -6.63 -5.18
C ARG A 213 -8.32 -8.08 -5.56
N ASN A 214 -7.98 -8.91 -4.57
CA ASN A 214 -7.80 -10.35 -4.74
C ASN A 214 -8.95 -11.10 -4.07
N LEU A 215 -9.82 -11.68 -4.89
CA LEU A 215 -11.03 -12.41 -4.48
C LEU A 215 -10.84 -13.91 -4.71
N GLY A 216 -9.69 -14.43 -4.30
CA GLY A 216 -9.33 -15.83 -4.54
C GLY A 216 -8.76 -16.08 -5.94
N GLY A 217 -8.20 -15.07 -6.59
CA GLY A 217 -7.54 -15.22 -7.90
C GLY A 217 -6.02 -15.35 -7.83
N PHE A 218 -5.40 -15.03 -6.69
CA PHE A 218 -3.96 -15.06 -6.50
C PHE A 218 -3.59 -15.59 -5.10
N PRO A 219 -2.43 -16.27 -4.95
CA PRO A 219 -1.53 -16.77 -6.00
C PRO A 219 -2.14 -17.92 -6.80
N ALA A 220 -1.52 -18.27 -7.93
CA ALA A 220 -2.00 -19.34 -8.81
C ALA A 220 -2.12 -20.70 -8.11
N VAL A 221 -1.27 -20.95 -7.10
CA VAL A 221 -1.31 -22.15 -6.26
C VAL A 221 -1.82 -21.76 -4.88
N ASN A 222 -2.91 -22.39 -4.44
CA ASN A 222 -3.59 -22.08 -3.17
C ASN A 222 -4.02 -20.60 -3.07
N PRO A 223 -4.90 -20.14 -3.96
CA PRO A 223 -5.38 -18.77 -3.94
C PRO A 223 -6.14 -18.46 -2.65
N TYR A 224 -6.11 -17.19 -2.26
CA TYR A 224 -6.85 -16.69 -1.11
C TYR A 224 -7.42 -15.31 -1.40
N ARG A 225 -8.38 -14.88 -0.58
CA ARG A 225 -8.92 -13.52 -0.62
C ARG A 225 -8.07 -12.59 0.23
N SER A 226 -7.59 -11.51 -0.37
CA SER A 226 -6.91 -10.40 0.30
C SER A 226 -7.28 -9.07 -0.36
N THR A 227 -7.31 -7.98 0.41
CA THR A 227 -7.70 -6.67 -0.11
C THR A 227 -6.70 -5.62 0.36
N GLY A 228 -5.97 -5.01 -0.57
CA GLY A 228 -5.03 -3.94 -0.29
C GLY A 228 -5.65 -2.56 -0.50
N VAL A 229 -5.46 -1.67 0.46
CA VAL A 229 -5.72 -0.22 0.31
C VAL A 229 -4.50 0.51 0.82
N GLU A 230 -3.70 1.01 -0.11
CA GLU A 230 -2.28 1.23 0.14
C GLU A 230 -1.90 2.67 -0.21
N PRO A 231 -1.78 3.57 0.77
CA PRO A 231 -1.25 4.91 0.54
C PRO A 231 0.17 4.84 -0.04
N MET A 232 0.45 5.65 -1.07
CA MET A 232 1.73 5.61 -1.79
C MET A 232 2.33 6.99 -2.02
N LEU A 233 3.67 7.03 -1.94
CA LEU A 233 4.46 7.99 -2.71
C LEU A 233 4.81 7.34 -4.05
N GLY A 234 4.13 7.76 -5.12
CA GLY A 234 4.27 7.19 -6.45
C GLY A 234 2.96 7.20 -7.24
N ARG A 235 2.99 6.69 -8.48
CA ARG A 235 1.80 6.45 -9.34
C ARG A 235 1.91 5.17 -10.17
N ALA A 236 2.85 4.29 -9.83
CA ALA A 236 3.08 3.01 -10.47
C ALA A 236 3.44 1.98 -9.40
N PHE A 237 3.27 0.69 -9.71
CA PHE A 237 3.74 -0.38 -8.83
C PHE A 237 5.23 -0.66 -8.98
N ASP A 238 5.72 -0.69 -10.23
CA ASP A 238 7.14 -0.90 -10.54
C ASP A 238 7.84 0.44 -10.80
N LEU A 239 8.96 0.67 -10.13
CA LEU A 239 9.81 1.84 -10.33
C LEU A 239 10.41 1.91 -11.74
N ALA A 240 10.65 0.76 -12.38
CA ALA A 240 11.17 0.67 -13.74
C ALA A 240 10.18 1.20 -14.77
N ASP A 241 8.88 0.97 -14.56
CA ASP A 241 7.82 1.47 -15.42
C ASP A 241 7.43 2.92 -15.10
N ALA A 242 7.83 3.45 -13.95
CA ALA A 242 7.45 4.77 -13.50
C ALA A 242 8.05 5.89 -14.37
N GLY A 243 7.20 6.74 -14.93
CA GLY A 243 7.60 7.97 -15.62
C GLY A 243 8.27 8.99 -14.69
N PRO A 244 8.81 10.10 -15.23
CA PRO A 244 9.52 11.12 -14.45
C PRO A 244 8.69 11.74 -13.31
N ALA A 245 7.36 11.80 -13.46
CA ALA A 245 6.43 12.36 -12.47
C ALA A 245 5.68 11.29 -11.65
N ASP A 246 6.02 10.01 -11.83
CA ASP A 246 5.32 8.87 -11.21
C ASP A 246 6.08 8.27 -10.02
N ALA A 247 7.33 8.66 -9.79
CA ALA A 247 8.14 8.22 -8.66
C ALA A 247 8.51 9.40 -7.78
N ALA A 248 8.56 9.18 -6.48
CA ALA A 248 9.13 10.14 -5.55
C ALA A 248 10.61 10.34 -5.87
N ARG A 249 11.11 11.54 -5.59
CA ARG A 249 12.50 11.90 -5.84
C ARG A 249 13.06 12.66 -4.65
N VAL A 250 14.23 12.21 -4.19
CA VAL A 250 14.95 12.85 -3.09
C VAL A 250 15.47 14.22 -3.55
N PRO A 251 15.09 15.33 -2.88
CA PRO A 251 15.52 16.67 -3.23
C PRO A 251 16.98 16.93 -2.81
N ALA A 252 17.49 18.13 -3.09
CA ALA A 252 18.85 18.54 -2.74
C ALA A 252 19.16 18.49 -1.24
N SER A 253 18.15 18.53 -0.36
CA SER A 253 18.33 18.35 1.08
C SER A 253 18.73 16.92 1.47
N GLY A 254 18.56 15.94 0.58
CA GLY A 254 18.84 14.52 0.88
C GLY A 254 17.73 13.81 1.66
N GLU A 255 16.58 14.46 1.86
CA GLU A 255 15.49 13.93 2.67
C GLU A 255 14.12 14.12 2.03
N VAL A 256 13.26 13.12 2.15
CA VAL A 256 11.82 13.20 1.87
C VAL A 256 11.06 12.88 3.14
N HIS A 257 10.06 13.72 3.44
CA HIS A 257 9.21 13.61 4.63
C HIS A 257 7.77 13.39 4.18
N TRP A 258 7.07 12.48 4.84
CA TRP A 258 5.64 12.29 4.63
C TRP A 258 4.95 11.80 5.90
N ARG A 259 3.63 11.98 5.95
CA ARG A 259 2.79 11.52 7.05
C ARG A 259 1.63 10.69 6.52
N LEU A 260 1.42 9.53 7.12
CA LEU A 260 0.20 8.76 7.01
C LEU A 260 -0.67 8.99 8.25
N THR A 261 -1.86 9.55 8.05
CA THR A 261 -2.88 9.72 9.10
C THR A 261 -3.97 8.67 8.94
N LEU A 262 -4.34 8.02 10.04
CA LEU A 262 -5.43 7.05 10.10
C LEU A 262 -6.50 7.53 11.09
N THR A 263 -7.77 7.43 10.71
CA THR A 263 -8.90 7.74 11.62
C THR A 263 -10.03 6.72 11.48
N ALA A 264 -10.77 6.49 12.58
CA ALA A 264 -11.97 5.64 12.57
C ALA A 264 -13.24 6.37 12.06
N THR A 265 -13.11 7.65 11.69
CA THR A 265 -14.18 8.47 11.14
C THR A 265 -13.98 8.70 9.65
N CYS A 266 -15.09 8.74 8.91
CA CYS A 266 -15.08 9.01 7.48
C CYS A 266 -14.56 10.43 7.21
N ARG A 267 -13.67 10.55 6.21
CA ARG A 267 -13.09 11.82 5.73
C ARG A 267 -13.22 11.96 4.21
N CYS A 268 -14.20 11.29 3.60
CA CYS A 268 -14.49 11.48 2.18
C CYS A 268 -14.82 12.95 1.89
N PRO A 269 -14.32 13.51 0.77
CA PRO A 269 -14.80 14.78 0.25
C PRO A 269 -16.26 14.70 -0.21
#